data_AF-A0A4R7NVD3-F1
#
_entry.id   AF-A0A4R7NVD3-F1
#
_cell.length_a   1.000
_cell.length_b   1.000
_cell.length_c   1.000
_cell.angle_alpha   90.00
_cell.angle_beta   90.00
_cell.angle_gamma   90.00
#
_symmetry.space_group_name_H-M   'P 1'
#
loop_
_entity.id
_entity.type
_entity.pdbx_description
1 polymer ?
#
loop_
_entity_poly.entity_id
_entity_poly.type
_entity_poly.pdbx_seq_one_letter_code
_entity_poly.pdbx_strand_id
1 'polypeptide(L)'
;MKRQPSNFIRSMLLRVKLKVIKSIVYYFPNLSKAIAYHEQSTINHIEIVHHALSFSCDPIATLNFLSETSLYSEAVLWAGFIKASENNHSFFNCLYEGRGHITDRELRLKVEIKGLLSKGSVSTSEVKNVIINHKKLIIRPGKSNYLIYMVSALIANKAPVENVDSFLLEINFRHSELTDSLKVKLLRRAQQEGEKEIYKQWEKKLLPSLPGPARLKVLLMNSTINNDKEYDFLFFEKSFSSLPFKVSEVYRKEISPLYEKIAKCDNFLDARFDLKKRAIFQKTVIDTVASGRSLSYIRLGDGECYGFSDNINVDEQGVIRQEKHWWGEQLDHSLRQKIKLQFIKSIESADIIGVPTVLRLIKDFNISKRDEYPVNSLISRIFCVMKASSLYLNKKKIVEDQSNLFLFDPEFIDRLFSVADKVCVVSGIKSKLIEAWAPEPSKLQCVEIPTHRLLRDESVGSQTQGLLPYVYEKYMESIRTHAGEKVVFLVSGGFIGKIFIAEAASHGAVALDIGQTLVSLVDGKRVSE
;
A
#
# COMPACT_ATOMS: atom_id res chain seq x y z
N MET A 1 -55.78 23.07 -38.46
CA MET A 1 -56.34 22.26 -37.35
C MET A 1 -55.50 20.99 -37.16
N LYS A 2 -54.67 20.92 -36.12
CA LYS A 2 -53.89 19.72 -35.77
C LYS A 2 -54.85 18.67 -35.19
N ARG A 3 -55.05 17.54 -35.87
CA ARG A 3 -55.90 16.44 -35.40
C ARG A 3 -55.34 15.90 -34.09
N GLN A 4 -56.10 16.00 -33.00
CA GLN A 4 -55.77 15.31 -31.76
C GLN A 4 -55.75 13.79 -32.03
N PRO A 5 -54.71 13.07 -31.59
CA PRO A 5 -54.68 11.62 -31.73
C PRO A 5 -55.89 11.02 -31.03
N SER A 6 -56.56 10.07 -31.70
CA SER A 6 -57.78 9.44 -31.19
C SER A 6 -57.52 8.85 -29.80
N ASN A 7 -58.53 8.91 -28.91
CA ASN A 7 -58.47 8.34 -27.56
C ASN A 7 -57.96 6.88 -27.54
N PHE A 8 -58.12 6.17 -28.65
CA PHE A 8 -57.56 4.84 -28.88
C PHE A 8 -56.02 4.81 -28.91
N ILE A 9 -55.36 5.71 -29.66
CA ILE A 9 -53.89 5.79 -29.70
C ILE A 9 -53.34 6.18 -28.33
N ARG A 10 -54.03 7.07 -27.62
CA ARG A 10 -53.65 7.50 -26.26
C ARG A 10 -53.77 6.35 -25.26
N SER A 11 -54.86 5.58 -25.31
CA SER A 11 -55.08 4.34 -24.54
C SER A 11 -54.02 3.28 -24.85
N MET A 12 -53.69 3.08 -26.12
CA MET A 12 -52.69 2.11 -26.55
C MET A 12 -51.28 2.49 -26.06
N LEU A 13 -50.89 3.77 -26.21
CA LEU A 13 -49.63 4.29 -25.66
C LEU A 13 -49.58 4.18 -24.13
N LEU A 14 -50.71 4.41 -23.44
CA LEU A 14 -50.80 4.25 -21.99
C LEU A 14 -50.62 2.79 -21.57
N ARG A 15 -51.23 1.84 -22.30
CA ARG A 15 -51.08 0.40 -22.04
C ARG A 15 -49.67 -0.10 -22.31
N VAL A 16 -49.02 0.41 -23.36
CA VAL A 16 -47.61 0.11 -23.66
C VAL A 16 -46.71 0.68 -22.56
N LYS A 17 -46.90 1.95 -22.17
CA LYS A 17 -46.17 2.56 -21.05
C LYS A 17 -46.39 1.79 -19.74
N LEU A 18 -47.62 1.40 -19.43
CA LEU A 18 -47.94 0.62 -18.24
C LEU A 18 -47.35 -0.78 -18.26
N LYS A 19 -47.28 -1.43 -19.44
CA LYS A 19 -46.57 -2.71 -19.58
C LYS A 19 -45.06 -2.54 -19.40
N VAL A 20 -44.47 -1.51 -20.00
CA VAL A 20 -43.04 -1.20 -19.83
C VAL A 20 -42.72 -0.87 -18.38
N ILE A 21 -43.54 -0.05 -17.71
CA ILE A 21 -43.39 0.27 -16.28
C ILE A 21 -43.57 -0.97 -15.43
N LYS A 22 -44.58 -1.81 -15.69
CA LYS A 22 -44.77 -3.08 -14.97
C LYS A 22 -43.60 -4.04 -15.19
N SER A 23 -43.04 -4.11 -16.39
CA SER A 23 -41.83 -4.89 -16.67
C SER A 23 -40.60 -4.32 -15.97
N ILE A 24 -40.44 -2.99 -15.93
CA ILE A 24 -39.37 -2.32 -15.18
C ILE A 24 -39.51 -2.58 -13.67
N VAL A 25 -40.72 -2.49 -13.13
CA VAL A 25 -41.00 -2.77 -11.70
C VAL A 25 -40.80 -4.26 -11.38
N TYR A 26 -41.14 -5.15 -12.30
CA TYR A 26 -41.08 -6.60 -12.09
C TYR A 26 -39.64 -7.14 -12.21
N TYR A 27 -38.90 -6.73 -13.23
CA TYR A 27 -37.53 -7.20 -13.46
C TYR A 27 -36.47 -6.33 -12.76
N PHE A 28 -36.77 -5.06 -12.50
CA PHE A 28 -35.86 -4.10 -11.88
C PHE A 28 -36.54 -3.29 -10.75
N PRO A 29 -37.08 -3.95 -9.71
CA PRO A 29 -37.79 -3.28 -8.61
C PRO A 29 -36.93 -2.21 -7.90
N ASN A 30 -35.60 -2.37 -7.92
CA ASN A 30 -34.66 -1.43 -7.32
C ASN A 30 -34.35 -0.22 -8.22
N LEU A 31 -34.40 -0.37 -9.56
CA LEU A 31 -34.31 0.75 -10.51
C LEU A 31 -35.51 1.68 -10.36
N SER A 32 -36.68 1.10 -10.10
CA SER A 32 -37.93 1.83 -9.83
C SER A 32 -37.82 2.67 -8.55
N LYS A 33 -37.20 2.13 -7.50
CA LYS A 33 -36.88 2.85 -6.26
C LYS A 33 -35.83 3.94 -6.46
N ALA A 34 -34.82 3.71 -7.31
CA ALA A 34 -33.80 4.71 -7.64
C ALA A 34 -34.38 5.91 -8.39
N ILE A 35 -35.28 5.66 -9.36
CA ILE A 35 -36.00 6.70 -10.10
C ILE A 35 -36.89 7.50 -9.12
N ALA A 36 -37.61 6.82 -8.24
CA ALA A 36 -38.46 7.47 -7.22
C ALA A 36 -37.66 8.28 -6.17
N TYR A 37 -36.45 7.83 -5.81
CA TYR A 37 -35.56 8.56 -4.89
C TYR A 37 -34.92 9.81 -5.55
N HIS A 38 -34.78 9.82 -6.88
CA HIS A 38 -34.11 10.89 -7.63
C HIS A 38 -35.02 11.91 -8.32
N GLU A 39 -36.35 11.72 -8.36
CA GLU A 39 -37.29 12.72 -8.91
C GLU A 39 -37.27 14.09 -8.18
N GLN A 40 -36.46 14.25 -7.14
CA GLN A 40 -36.22 15.51 -6.43
C GLN A 40 -34.94 16.27 -6.88
N SER A 41 -34.12 15.76 -7.82
CA SER A 41 -32.93 16.48 -8.34
C SER A 41 -32.59 16.12 -9.80
N THR A 42 -31.87 17.01 -10.50
CA THR A 42 -31.36 16.78 -11.88
C THR A 42 -30.76 15.38 -12.04
N ILE A 43 -31.29 14.59 -12.98
CA ILE A 43 -30.97 13.16 -13.15
C ILE A 43 -29.47 12.96 -13.40
N ASN A 44 -28.79 12.38 -12.41
CA ASN A 44 -27.41 11.94 -12.56
C ASN A 44 -27.40 10.51 -13.11
N HIS A 45 -27.23 10.39 -14.43
CA HIS A 45 -27.21 9.10 -15.13
C HIS A 45 -26.16 8.11 -14.59
N ILE A 46 -25.04 8.60 -14.03
CA ILE A 46 -24.01 7.75 -13.42
C ILE A 46 -24.55 7.09 -12.14
N GLU A 47 -25.31 7.83 -11.32
CA GLU A 47 -25.92 7.28 -10.09
C GLU A 47 -26.98 6.22 -10.41
N ILE A 48 -27.75 6.41 -11.47
CA ILE A 48 -28.74 5.41 -11.91
C ILE A 48 -28.04 4.12 -12.32
N VAL A 49 -27.00 4.21 -13.16
CA VAL A 49 -26.23 3.02 -13.57
C VAL A 49 -25.58 2.36 -12.36
N HIS A 50 -24.92 3.15 -11.49
CA HIS A 50 -24.31 2.65 -10.26
C HIS A 50 -25.33 1.90 -9.40
N HIS A 51 -26.49 2.49 -9.13
CA HIS A 51 -27.53 1.87 -8.32
C HIS A 51 -28.07 0.59 -8.99
N ALA A 52 -28.42 0.65 -10.28
CA ALA A 52 -28.93 -0.50 -11.01
C ALA A 52 -27.96 -1.69 -10.96
N LEU A 53 -26.66 -1.41 -11.11
CA LEU A 53 -25.61 -2.42 -11.04
C LEU A 53 -25.41 -2.95 -9.61
N SER A 54 -25.27 -2.08 -8.62
CA SER A 54 -25.01 -2.46 -7.22
C SER A 54 -26.11 -3.32 -6.61
N PHE A 55 -27.35 -3.20 -7.09
CA PHE A 55 -28.52 -3.94 -6.60
C PHE A 55 -29.07 -4.96 -7.61
N SER A 56 -28.32 -5.29 -8.66
CA SER A 56 -28.71 -6.30 -9.65
C SER A 56 -28.47 -7.71 -9.13
N CYS A 57 -29.43 -8.61 -9.34
CA CYS A 57 -29.22 -10.06 -9.17
C CYS A 57 -28.38 -10.66 -10.31
N ASP A 58 -28.37 -10.01 -11.48
CA ASP A 58 -27.53 -10.36 -12.63
C ASP A 58 -26.88 -9.08 -13.19
N PRO A 59 -25.68 -8.73 -12.73
CA PRO A 59 -24.96 -7.56 -13.20
C PRO A 59 -24.74 -7.50 -14.71
N ILE A 60 -24.57 -8.64 -15.37
CA ILE A 60 -24.27 -8.71 -16.80
C ILE A 60 -25.53 -8.41 -17.60
N ALA A 61 -26.64 -9.05 -17.27
CA ALA A 61 -27.93 -8.78 -17.92
C ALA A 61 -28.33 -7.32 -17.75
N THR A 62 -28.15 -6.76 -16.55
CA THR A 62 -28.40 -5.33 -16.30
C THR A 62 -27.48 -4.43 -17.12
N LEU A 63 -26.18 -4.73 -17.20
CA LEU A 63 -25.24 -3.94 -18.00
C LEU A 63 -25.60 -3.97 -19.49
N ASN A 64 -25.94 -5.15 -20.03
CA ASN A 64 -26.37 -5.32 -21.41
C ASN A 64 -27.69 -4.60 -21.68
N PHE A 65 -28.67 -4.68 -20.77
CA PHE A 65 -29.93 -3.94 -20.89
C PHE A 65 -29.69 -2.43 -20.91
N LEU A 66 -28.84 -1.91 -20.03
CA LEU A 66 -28.52 -0.48 -19.98
C LEU A 66 -27.81 -0.01 -21.25
N SER A 67 -26.94 -0.85 -21.82
CA SER A 67 -26.22 -0.58 -23.06
C SER A 67 -27.10 -0.65 -24.31
N GLU A 68 -27.85 -1.75 -24.48
CA GLU A 68 -28.55 -2.05 -25.74
C GLU A 68 -29.98 -1.52 -25.77
N THR A 69 -30.67 -1.57 -24.64
CA THR A 69 -32.09 -1.18 -24.57
C THR A 69 -32.25 0.25 -24.07
N SER A 70 -31.51 0.63 -23.03
CA SER A 70 -31.58 1.99 -22.47
C SER A 70 -30.62 2.98 -23.13
N LEU A 71 -29.74 2.49 -24.02
CA LEU A 71 -28.82 3.30 -24.84
C LEU A 71 -27.95 4.27 -24.02
N TYR A 72 -27.57 3.88 -22.80
CA TYR A 72 -26.59 4.65 -22.04
C TYR A 72 -25.25 4.64 -22.76
N SER A 73 -24.60 5.80 -22.83
CA SER A 73 -23.27 5.89 -23.43
C SER A 73 -22.25 5.04 -22.65
N GLU A 74 -21.27 4.50 -23.35
CA GLU A 74 -20.18 3.71 -22.78
C GLU A 74 -19.49 4.44 -21.61
N ALA A 75 -19.22 5.74 -21.75
CA ALA A 75 -18.59 6.54 -20.69
C ALA A 75 -19.42 6.57 -19.39
N VAL A 76 -20.76 6.67 -19.50
CA VAL A 76 -21.66 6.66 -18.35
C VAL A 76 -21.75 5.25 -17.75
N LEU A 77 -21.84 4.22 -18.58
CA LEU A 77 -21.82 2.82 -18.15
C LEU A 77 -20.54 2.50 -17.37
N TRP A 78 -19.39 2.90 -17.92
CA TRP A 78 -18.09 2.72 -17.29
C TRP A 78 -17.99 3.48 -15.96
N ALA A 79 -18.40 4.75 -15.92
CA ALA A 79 -18.38 5.53 -14.68
C ALA A 79 -19.26 4.93 -13.58
N GLY A 80 -20.48 4.50 -13.93
CA GLY A 80 -21.38 3.82 -12.99
C GLY A 80 -20.83 2.47 -12.52
N PHE A 81 -20.21 1.70 -13.41
CA PHE A 81 -19.50 0.46 -13.09
C PHE A 81 -18.32 0.69 -12.14
N ILE A 82 -17.46 1.69 -12.40
CA ILE A 82 -16.34 2.02 -11.52
C ILE A 82 -16.86 2.28 -10.11
N LYS A 83 -17.90 3.12 -9.97
CA LYS A 83 -18.51 3.43 -8.69
C LYS A 83 -19.11 2.20 -7.98
N ALA A 84 -19.76 1.30 -8.72
CA ALA A 84 -20.29 0.05 -8.16
C ALA A 84 -19.17 -0.88 -7.66
N SER A 85 -18.11 -1.02 -8.47
CA SER A 85 -16.99 -1.92 -8.16
C SER A 85 -16.15 -1.49 -6.96
N GLU A 86 -16.11 -0.20 -6.64
CA GLU A 86 -15.41 0.33 -5.46
C GLU A 86 -16.11 -0.06 -4.14
N ASN A 87 -17.42 -0.32 -4.19
CA ASN A 87 -18.24 -0.59 -3.02
C ASN A 87 -18.56 -2.07 -2.80
N ASN A 88 -18.33 -2.94 -3.80
CA ASN A 88 -18.71 -4.35 -3.71
C ASN A 88 -17.78 -5.28 -4.53
N HIS A 89 -16.89 -5.99 -3.83
CA HIS A 89 -15.95 -6.93 -4.45
C HIS A 89 -16.63 -8.13 -5.13
N SER A 90 -17.75 -8.65 -4.59
CA SER A 90 -18.42 -9.82 -5.19
C SER A 90 -19.10 -9.45 -6.51
N PHE A 91 -19.64 -8.23 -6.61
CA PHE A 91 -20.18 -7.68 -7.86
C PHE A 91 -19.12 -7.60 -8.96
N PHE A 92 -17.94 -7.06 -8.65
CA PHE A 92 -16.86 -6.96 -9.61
C PHE A 92 -16.40 -8.33 -10.11
N ASN A 93 -16.27 -9.30 -9.20
CA ASN A 93 -15.88 -10.66 -9.56
C ASN A 93 -16.90 -11.31 -10.51
N CYS A 94 -18.20 -11.18 -10.24
CA CYS A 94 -19.26 -11.69 -11.12
C CYS A 94 -19.15 -11.12 -12.55
N LEU A 95 -18.98 -9.81 -12.68
CA LEU A 95 -18.79 -9.17 -14.00
C LEU A 95 -17.51 -9.61 -14.69
N TYR A 96 -16.42 -9.75 -13.95
CA TYR A 96 -15.15 -10.18 -14.52
C TYR A 96 -15.19 -11.64 -14.99
N GLU A 97 -15.75 -12.54 -14.20
CA GLU A 97 -15.87 -13.97 -14.54
C GLU A 97 -16.79 -14.18 -15.74
N GLY A 98 -17.95 -13.51 -15.76
CA GLY A 98 -18.90 -13.59 -16.88
C GLY A 98 -18.67 -12.57 -17.99
N ARG A 99 -17.52 -11.88 -18.03
CA ARG A 99 -17.22 -10.82 -19.01
C ARG A 99 -17.46 -11.22 -20.47
N GLY A 100 -17.30 -12.51 -20.81
CA GLY A 100 -17.58 -13.04 -22.14
C GLY A 100 -19.01 -12.78 -22.64
N HIS A 101 -19.96 -12.60 -21.72
CA HIS A 101 -21.38 -12.34 -21.98
C HIS A 101 -21.74 -10.84 -22.08
N ILE A 102 -20.81 -9.92 -21.82
CA ILE A 102 -21.04 -8.47 -21.97
C ILE A 102 -21.09 -8.13 -23.45
N THR A 103 -22.22 -7.67 -23.98
CA THR A 103 -22.40 -7.51 -25.43
C THR A 103 -21.60 -6.36 -26.02
N ASP A 104 -21.50 -5.23 -25.32
CA ASP A 104 -20.62 -4.13 -25.71
C ASP A 104 -19.15 -4.55 -25.63
N ARG A 105 -18.47 -4.55 -26.80
CA ARG A 105 -17.10 -5.06 -26.91
C ARG A 105 -16.06 -4.16 -26.25
N GLU A 106 -16.27 -2.85 -26.23
CA GLU A 106 -15.33 -1.93 -25.59
C GLU A 106 -15.44 -2.03 -24.07
N LEU A 107 -16.66 -2.02 -23.55
CA LEU A 107 -16.94 -2.22 -22.13
C LEU A 107 -16.44 -3.57 -21.63
N ARG A 108 -16.65 -4.63 -22.41
CA ARG A 108 -16.07 -5.96 -22.15
C ARG A 108 -14.55 -5.91 -21.97
N LEU A 109 -13.85 -5.23 -22.89
CA LEU A 109 -12.40 -5.11 -22.82
C LEU A 109 -11.95 -4.26 -21.62
N LYS A 110 -12.69 -3.20 -21.28
CA LYS A 110 -12.40 -2.38 -20.07
C LYS A 110 -12.56 -3.19 -18.78
N VAL A 111 -13.61 -4.02 -18.68
CA VAL A 111 -13.80 -4.96 -17.57
C VAL A 111 -12.67 -5.99 -17.51
N GLU A 112 -12.28 -6.55 -18.66
CA GLU A 112 -11.15 -7.49 -18.75
C GLU A 112 -9.84 -6.86 -18.26
N ILE A 113 -9.49 -5.66 -18.75
CA ILE A 113 -8.30 -4.92 -18.33
C ILE A 113 -8.31 -4.65 -16.83
N LYS A 114 -9.44 -4.16 -16.29
CA LYS A 114 -9.56 -3.86 -14.84
C LYS A 114 -9.40 -5.13 -14.00
N GLY A 115 -9.98 -6.25 -14.43
CA GLY A 115 -9.80 -7.54 -13.75
C GLY A 115 -8.35 -8.00 -13.73
N LEU A 116 -7.67 -7.94 -14.88
CA LEU A 116 -6.25 -8.29 -14.94
C LEU A 116 -5.36 -7.35 -14.11
N LEU A 117 -5.68 -6.05 -14.05
CA LEU A 117 -4.98 -5.11 -13.17
C LEU A 117 -5.14 -5.45 -11.69
N SER A 118 -6.30 -6.02 -11.29
CA SER A 118 -6.57 -6.45 -9.91
C SER A 118 -5.98 -7.81 -9.53
N LYS A 119 -5.64 -8.67 -10.50
CA LYS A 119 -4.98 -9.97 -10.22
C LYS A 119 -3.58 -9.78 -9.64
N GLY A 120 -3.11 -10.73 -8.83
CA GLY A 120 -1.73 -10.75 -8.33
C GLY A 120 -0.73 -10.88 -9.48
N SER A 121 -0.80 -12.01 -10.19
CA SER A 121 -0.03 -12.31 -11.40
C SER A 121 -0.92 -12.32 -12.65
N VAL A 122 -0.33 -12.02 -13.80
CA VAL A 122 -0.99 -12.06 -15.12
C VAL A 122 -0.04 -12.73 -16.09
N SER A 123 -0.53 -13.70 -16.85
CA SER A 123 0.27 -14.40 -17.85
C SER A 123 0.52 -13.52 -19.09
N THR A 124 1.63 -13.78 -19.78
CA THR A 124 1.96 -13.11 -21.05
C THR A 124 0.87 -13.29 -22.11
N SER A 125 0.21 -14.46 -22.14
CA SER A 125 -0.89 -14.75 -23.07
C SER A 125 -2.14 -13.92 -22.77
N GLU A 126 -2.48 -13.68 -21.50
CA GLU A 126 -3.58 -12.78 -21.11
C GLU A 126 -3.35 -11.35 -21.59
N VAL A 127 -2.13 -10.81 -21.43
CA VAL A 127 -1.79 -9.47 -21.94
C VAL A 127 -1.87 -9.43 -23.48
N LYS A 128 -1.32 -10.44 -24.16
CA LYS A 128 -1.42 -10.55 -25.63
C LYS A 128 -2.87 -10.61 -26.11
N ASN A 129 -3.74 -11.34 -25.42
CA ASN A 129 -5.16 -11.42 -25.77
C ASN A 129 -5.85 -10.05 -25.68
N VAL A 130 -5.53 -9.25 -24.65
CA VAL A 130 -6.02 -7.87 -24.54
C VAL A 130 -5.55 -7.02 -25.71
N ILE A 131 -4.28 -7.11 -26.09
CA ILE A 131 -3.70 -6.38 -27.24
C ILE A 131 -4.40 -6.77 -28.54
N ILE A 132 -4.62 -8.07 -28.77
CA ILE A 132 -5.35 -8.59 -29.95
C ILE A 132 -6.78 -8.06 -29.98
N ASN A 133 -7.49 -8.10 -28.85
CA ASN A 133 -8.86 -7.60 -28.74
C ASN A 133 -8.92 -6.08 -28.96
N HIS A 134 -7.94 -5.34 -28.45
CA HIS A 134 -7.80 -3.90 -28.69
C HIS A 134 -7.60 -3.58 -30.18
N LYS A 135 -6.69 -4.28 -30.86
CA LYS A 135 -6.47 -4.13 -32.31
C LYS A 135 -7.73 -4.40 -33.13
N LYS A 136 -8.49 -5.45 -32.79
CA LYS A 136 -9.79 -5.75 -33.41
C LYS A 136 -10.82 -4.63 -33.22
N LEU A 137 -10.70 -3.84 -32.14
CA LEU A 137 -11.58 -2.70 -31.89
C LEU A 137 -11.16 -1.47 -32.70
N ILE A 138 -9.87 -1.15 -32.84
CA ILE A 138 -9.36 0.09 -33.47
C ILE A 138 -9.76 0.25 -34.95
N ILE A 139 -10.12 -0.83 -35.64
CA ILE A 139 -10.53 -0.82 -37.07
C ILE A 139 -11.72 0.13 -37.36
N ARG A 140 -12.40 0.68 -36.33
CA ARG A 140 -13.45 1.69 -36.49
C ARG A 140 -12.90 3.11 -36.24
N PRO A 141 -12.98 4.04 -37.21
CA PRO A 141 -12.56 5.44 -37.00
C PRO A 141 -13.39 6.11 -35.90
N GLY A 142 -12.73 6.91 -35.05
CA GLY A 142 -13.36 7.68 -33.97
C GLY A 142 -13.25 7.09 -32.54
N LYS A 143 -12.35 6.13 -32.30
CA LYS A 143 -12.23 5.46 -31.00
C LYS A 143 -11.39 6.19 -29.95
N SER A 144 -11.78 5.96 -28.69
CA SER A 144 -11.36 6.68 -27.49
C SER A 144 -9.89 6.45 -27.14
N ASN A 145 -9.12 7.55 -27.06
CA ASN A 145 -7.76 7.58 -26.50
C ASN A 145 -7.69 6.94 -25.09
N TYR A 146 -8.81 6.88 -24.37
CA TYR A 146 -8.85 6.27 -23.04
C TYR A 146 -8.54 4.77 -23.05
N LEU A 147 -9.02 4.02 -24.04
CA LEU A 147 -8.83 2.57 -24.08
C LEU A 147 -7.35 2.20 -24.30
N ILE A 148 -6.65 2.91 -25.18
CA ILE A 148 -5.21 2.71 -25.39
C ILE A 148 -4.42 3.03 -24.12
N TYR A 149 -4.81 4.05 -23.34
CA TYR A 149 -4.22 4.32 -22.03
C TYR A 149 -4.47 3.20 -21.01
N MET A 150 -5.65 2.57 -21.03
CA MET A 150 -5.92 1.42 -20.16
C MET A 150 -5.05 0.21 -20.53
N VAL A 151 -4.88 -0.07 -21.82
CA VAL A 151 -4.03 -1.16 -22.30
C VAL A 151 -2.56 -0.87 -21.97
N SER A 152 -2.07 0.35 -22.21
CA SER A 152 -0.69 0.72 -21.86
C SER A 152 -0.45 0.69 -20.35
N ALA A 153 -1.45 1.06 -19.54
CA ALA A 153 -1.40 0.87 -18.09
C ALA A 153 -1.31 -0.62 -17.73
N LEU A 154 -2.12 -1.50 -18.32
CA LEU A 154 -2.03 -2.95 -18.09
C LEU A 154 -0.63 -3.48 -18.42
N ILE A 155 -0.09 -3.13 -19.59
CA ILE A 155 1.26 -3.53 -20.02
C ILE A 155 2.29 -3.07 -19.00
N ALA A 156 2.31 -1.78 -18.66
CA ALA A 156 3.29 -1.24 -17.72
C ALA A 156 3.18 -1.84 -16.31
N ASN A 157 1.98 -2.23 -15.88
CA ASN A 157 1.74 -2.77 -14.55
C ASN A 157 2.00 -4.28 -14.45
N LYS A 158 1.75 -5.04 -15.51
CA LYS A 158 1.57 -6.50 -15.44
C LYS A 158 2.31 -7.32 -16.49
N ALA A 159 2.70 -6.75 -17.63
CA ALA A 159 3.48 -7.51 -18.61
C ALA A 159 4.88 -7.81 -18.04
N PRO A 160 5.49 -8.97 -18.37
CA PRO A 160 6.90 -9.23 -18.04
C PRO A 160 7.78 -8.07 -18.52
N VAL A 161 8.76 -7.66 -17.72
CA VAL A 161 9.56 -6.44 -17.96
C VAL A 161 10.23 -6.46 -19.34
N GLU A 162 10.72 -7.62 -19.77
CA GLU A 162 11.35 -7.86 -21.08
C GLU A 162 10.39 -7.72 -22.27
N ASN A 163 9.08 -7.84 -22.05
CA ASN A 163 8.05 -7.75 -23.10
C ASN A 163 7.35 -6.38 -23.16
N VAL A 164 7.64 -5.46 -22.23
CA VAL A 164 6.95 -4.15 -22.18
C VAL A 164 7.19 -3.35 -23.47
N ASP A 165 8.44 -3.25 -23.94
CA ASP A 165 8.79 -2.46 -25.14
C ASP A 165 8.05 -2.98 -26.37
N SER A 166 8.06 -4.31 -26.59
CA SER A 166 7.41 -4.93 -27.74
C SER A 166 5.89 -4.78 -27.68
N PHE A 167 5.27 -4.94 -26.52
CA PHE A 167 3.82 -4.79 -26.36
C PHE A 167 3.33 -3.35 -26.50
N LEU A 168 4.10 -2.36 -26.04
CA LEU A 168 3.79 -0.96 -26.26
C LEU A 168 3.89 -0.59 -27.76
N LEU A 169 4.92 -1.08 -28.45
CA LEU A 169 5.06 -0.91 -29.90
C LEU A 169 3.89 -1.55 -30.66
N GLU A 170 3.42 -2.72 -30.24
CA GLU A 170 2.29 -3.41 -30.86
C GLU A 170 0.99 -2.60 -30.84
N ILE A 171 0.79 -1.75 -29.84
CA ILE A 171 -0.38 -0.85 -29.76
C ILE A 171 -0.06 0.56 -30.28
N ASN A 172 1.09 0.76 -30.93
CA ASN A 172 1.59 2.04 -31.43
C ASN A 172 1.65 3.12 -30.33
N PHE A 173 2.12 2.75 -29.14
CA PHE A 173 2.22 3.62 -27.97
C PHE A 173 3.68 3.75 -27.53
N ARG A 174 4.16 4.98 -27.32
CA ARG A 174 5.54 5.24 -26.92
C ARG A 174 5.65 5.42 -25.42
N HIS A 175 6.82 5.11 -24.88
CA HIS A 175 7.10 5.35 -23.46
C HIS A 175 6.92 6.81 -23.01
N SER A 176 7.20 7.77 -23.89
CA SER A 176 7.02 9.19 -23.62
C SER A 176 5.56 9.56 -23.33
N GLU A 177 4.62 8.78 -23.86
CA GLU A 177 3.17 8.98 -23.76
C GLU A 177 2.59 8.34 -22.49
N LEU A 178 3.38 7.55 -21.75
CA LEU A 178 3.01 7.07 -20.42
C LEU A 178 2.93 8.23 -19.43
N THR A 179 2.03 8.12 -18.46
CA THR A 179 2.00 9.05 -17.32
C THR A 179 3.28 8.91 -16.49
N ASP A 180 3.68 9.98 -15.80
CA ASP A 180 4.88 9.96 -14.97
C ASP A 180 4.85 8.87 -13.88
N SER A 181 3.65 8.59 -13.34
CA SER A 181 3.44 7.50 -12.39
C SER A 181 3.75 6.13 -13.01
N LEU A 182 3.33 5.89 -14.25
CA LEU A 182 3.62 4.65 -14.97
C LEU A 182 5.09 4.54 -15.36
N LYS A 183 5.73 5.64 -15.76
CA LYS A 183 7.18 5.69 -16.04
C LYS A 183 8.00 5.31 -14.81
N VAL A 184 7.71 5.92 -13.65
CA VAL A 184 8.38 5.57 -12.38
C VAL A 184 8.08 4.13 -11.98
N LYS A 185 6.85 3.64 -12.23
CA LYS A 185 6.48 2.25 -11.94
C LYS A 185 7.25 1.25 -12.80
N LEU A 186 7.45 1.51 -14.09
CA LEU A 186 8.25 0.65 -14.97
C LEU A 186 9.68 0.51 -14.45
N LEU A 187 10.34 1.62 -14.14
CA LEU A 187 11.69 1.62 -13.57
C LEU A 187 11.74 0.81 -12.27
N ARG A 188 10.73 0.99 -11.39
CA ARG A 188 10.67 0.24 -10.13
C ARG A 188 10.52 -1.25 -10.37
N ARG A 189 9.71 -1.66 -11.34
CA ARG A 189 9.54 -3.08 -11.68
C ARG A 189 10.83 -3.69 -12.21
N ALA A 190 11.51 -3.03 -13.15
CA ALA A 190 12.80 -3.50 -13.65
C ALA A 190 13.84 -3.64 -12.51
N GLN A 191 13.86 -2.69 -11.57
CA GLN A 191 14.70 -2.79 -10.37
C GLN A 191 14.34 -4.01 -9.49
N GLN A 192 13.04 -4.22 -9.23
CA GLN A 192 12.55 -5.30 -8.37
C GLN A 192 12.76 -6.68 -8.98
N GLU A 193 12.65 -6.81 -10.30
CA GLU A 193 12.87 -8.05 -11.06
C GLU A 193 14.37 -8.29 -11.34
N GLY A 194 15.28 -7.39 -10.92
CA GLY A 194 16.72 -7.56 -11.11
C GLY A 194 17.22 -7.27 -12.53
N GLU A 195 16.36 -6.74 -13.40
CA GLU A 195 16.62 -6.45 -14.81
C GLU A 195 17.44 -5.17 -15.01
N LYS A 196 18.72 -5.20 -14.58
CA LYS A 196 19.62 -4.03 -14.54
C LYS A 196 19.81 -3.35 -15.89
N GLU A 197 19.91 -4.12 -16.97
CA GLU A 197 20.16 -3.55 -18.30
C GLU A 197 18.90 -2.88 -18.86
N ILE A 198 17.73 -3.50 -18.68
CA ILE A 198 16.44 -2.89 -19.05
C ILE A 198 16.21 -1.62 -18.22
N TYR A 199 16.51 -1.66 -16.92
CA TYR A 199 16.45 -0.50 -16.04
C TYR A 199 17.26 0.67 -16.58
N LYS A 200 18.55 0.48 -16.87
CA LYS A 200 19.43 1.54 -17.40
C LYS A 200 18.94 2.09 -18.74
N GLN A 201 18.46 1.21 -19.61
CA GLN A 201 17.90 1.62 -20.90
C GLN A 201 16.66 2.51 -20.74
N TRP A 202 15.72 2.10 -19.90
CA TRP A 202 14.53 2.90 -19.59
C TRP A 202 14.88 4.17 -18.85
N GLU A 203 15.78 4.12 -17.89
CA GLU A 203 16.21 5.30 -17.13
C GLU A 203 16.73 6.38 -18.06
N LYS A 204 17.67 6.04 -18.95
CA LYS A 204 18.23 6.96 -19.95
C LYS A 204 17.15 7.57 -20.85
N LYS A 205 16.13 6.78 -21.23
CA LYS A 205 15.01 7.23 -22.07
C LYS A 205 14.03 8.14 -21.31
N LEU A 206 13.71 7.81 -20.05
CA LEU A 206 12.58 8.39 -19.31
C LEU A 206 12.98 9.55 -18.42
N LEU A 207 14.12 9.45 -17.71
CA LEU A 207 14.56 10.40 -16.69
C LEU A 207 14.59 11.87 -17.18
N PRO A 208 15.07 12.19 -18.40
CA PRO A 208 15.07 13.56 -18.90
C PRO A 208 13.67 14.17 -19.00
N SER A 209 12.65 13.35 -19.28
CA SER A 209 11.26 13.79 -19.44
C SER A 209 10.47 13.90 -18.14
N LEU A 210 10.99 13.37 -17.03
CA LEU A 210 10.26 13.32 -15.77
C LEU A 210 10.25 14.69 -15.07
N PRO A 211 9.11 15.11 -14.48
CA PRO A 211 9.05 16.29 -13.64
C PRO A 211 9.82 16.09 -12.33
N GLY A 212 10.14 17.18 -11.64
CA GLY A 212 10.96 17.19 -10.41
C GLY A 212 10.64 16.07 -9.41
N PRO A 213 9.38 15.90 -8.96
CA PRO A 213 9.06 14.86 -7.98
C PRO A 213 9.25 13.43 -8.51
N ALA A 214 8.89 13.17 -9.76
CA ALA A 214 9.07 11.87 -10.38
C ALA A 214 10.56 11.56 -10.58
N ARG A 215 11.34 12.57 -11.00
CA ARG A 215 12.79 12.50 -11.11
C ARG A 215 13.44 12.17 -9.78
N LEU A 216 13.05 12.83 -8.68
CA LEU A 216 13.59 12.55 -7.35
C LEU A 216 13.31 11.12 -6.88
N LYS A 217 12.13 10.56 -7.19
CA LYS A 217 11.85 9.15 -6.93
C LYS A 217 12.82 8.22 -7.64
N VAL A 218 13.12 8.49 -8.90
CA VAL A 218 14.08 7.68 -9.69
C VAL A 218 15.50 7.84 -9.15
N LEU A 219 15.93 9.06 -8.82
CA LEU A 219 17.25 9.29 -8.22
C LEU A 219 17.40 8.56 -6.87
N LEU A 220 16.35 8.53 -6.05
CA LEU A 220 16.35 7.77 -4.80
C LEU A 220 16.41 6.25 -5.04
N MET A 221 15.82 5.76 -6.13
CA MET A 221 15.96 4.37 -6.53
C MET A 221 17.41 4.06 -6.96
N ASN A 222 18.02 4.94 -7.76
CA ASN A 222 19.40 4.81 -8.24
C ASN A 222 20.42 4.74 -7.11
N SER A 223 20.29 5.64 -6.12
CA SER A 223 21.22 5.66 -4.97
C SER A 223 21.19 4.34 -4.19
N THR A 224 20.06 3.63 -4.21
CA THR A 224 19.93 2.30 -3.60
C THR A 224 20.60 1.19 -4.44
N ILE A 225 20.60 1.30 -5.78
CA ILE A 225 21.16 0.28 -6.70
C ILE A 225 22.69 0.40 -6.80
N ASN A 226 23.17 1.61 -7.04
CA ASN A 226 24.56 1.85 -7.44
C ASN A 226 25.48 2.15 -6.26
N ASN A 227 24.92 2.22 -5.03
CA ASN A 227 25.60 2.77 -3.85
C ASN A 227 26.29 4.10 -4.19
N ASP A 228 25.57 4.91 -4.96
CA ASP A 228 26.13 6.08 -5.64
C ASP A 228 26.44 7.15 -4.60
N LYS A 229 27.71 7.54 -4.51
CA LYS A 229 28.16 8.57 -3.56
C LYS A 229 27.72 9.97 -3.97
N GLU A 230 27.18 10.13 -5.18
CA GLU A 230 26.69 11.41 -5.69
C GLU A 230 25.45 11.91 -4.93
N TYR A 231 24.61 11.00 -4.39
CA TYR A 231 23.35 11.35 -3.75
C TYR A 231 23.31 10.94 -2.28
N ASP A 232 23.43 11.91 -1.38
CA ASP A 232 23.29 11.73 0.06
C ASP A 232 21.92 12.20 0.58
N PHE A 233 21.71 12.07 1.89
CA PHE A 233 20.47 12.52 2.54
C PHE A 233 20.21 14.01 2.31
N LEU A 234 21.24 14.85 2.42
CA LEU A 234 21.13 16.30 2.30
C LEU A 234 20.74 16.73 0.88
N PHE A 235 21.24 16.05 -0.14
CA PHE A 235 20.81 16.22 -1.52
C PHE A 235 19.31 16.01 -1.67
N PHE A 236 18.79 14.88 -1.16
CA PHE A 236 17.36 14.57 -1.24
C PHE A 236 16.52 15.56 -0.44
N GLU A 237 16.97 15.95 0.74
CA GLU A 237 16.27 16.91 1.59
C GLU A 237 16.17 18.28 0.93
N LYS A 238 17.28 18.82 0.42
CA LYS A 238 17.32 20.10 -0.30
C LYS A 238 16.47 20.06 -1.56
N SER A 239 16.61 18.99 -2.35
CA SER A 239 15.88 18.85 -3.60
C SER A 239 14.38 18.76 -3.37
N PHE A 240 13.94 17.97 -2.40
CA PHE A 240 12.52 17.88 -2.04
C PHE A 240 11.99 19.20 -1.49
N SER A 241 12.74 19.86 -0.61
CA SER A 241 12.37 21.15 -0.01
C SER A 241 12.29 22.28 -1.04
N SER A 242 12.97 22.15 -2.18
CA SER A 242 12.91 23.12 -3.28
C SER A 242 11.70 22.96 -4.20
N LEU A 243 10.97 21.83 -4.10
CA LEU A 243 9.84 21.61 -5.00
C LEU A 243 8.68 22.57 -4.69
N PRO A 244 7.94 23.03 -5.72
CA PRO A 244 6.83 23.95 -5.56
C PRO A 244 5.53 23.21 -5.16
N PHE A 245 5.57 22.39 -4.11
CA PHE A 245 4.41 21.67 -3.59
C PHE A 245 4.18 21.95 -2.11
N LYS A 246 2.91 21.94 -1.69
CA LYS A 246 2.50 22.15 -0.29
C LYS A 246 3.18 21.17 0.67
N VAL A 247 3.39 19.91 0.27
CA VAL A 247 4.13 18.92 1.09
C VAL A 247 5.56 19.37 1.41
N SER A 248 6.24 19.95 0.42
CA SER A 248 7.64 20.36 0.52
C SER A 248 7.74 21.61 1.39
N GLU A 249 6.77 22.51 1.25
CA GLU A 249 6.64 23.68 2.11
C GLU A 249 6.38 23.29 3.57
N VAL A 250 5.41 22.40 3.83
CA VAL A 250 5.10 21.91 5.19
C VAL A 250 6.32 21.20 5.79
N TYR A 251 6.99 20.32 5.04
CA TYR A 251 8.21 19.67 5.50
C TYR A 251 9.28 20.71 5.88
N ARG A 252 9.57 21.65 4.98
CA ARG A 252 10.61 22.68 5.18
C ARG A 252 10.30 23.59 6.37
N LYS A 253 9.03 23.97 6.57
CA LYS A 253 8.62 24.90 7.64
C LYS A 253 8.45 24.22 8.99
N GLU A 254 7.91 23.00 9.01
CA GLU A 254 7.41 22.39 10.25
C GLU A 254 8.19 21.16 10.68
N ILE A 255 8.86 20.43 9.78
CA ILE A 255 9.52 19.16 10.09
C ILE A 255 11.04 19.28 10.09
N SER A 256 11.64 19.83 9.03
CA SER A 256 13.09 19.93 8.90
C SER A 256 13.75 20.64 10.12
N PRO A 257 13.19 21.76 10.65
CA PRO A 257 13.73 22.39 11.86
C PRO A 257 13.66 21.53 13.13
N LEU A 258 12.80 20.51 13.17
CA LEU A 258 12.73 19.56 14.29
C LEU A 258 13.89 18.55 14.21
N TYR A 259 14.27 18.11 13.02
CA TYR A 259 15.37 17.16 12.81
C TYR A 259 16.75 17.83 12.88
N GLU A 260 16.86 19.12 12.57
CA GLU A 260 18.08 19.90 12.78
C GLU A 260 18.50 19.97 14.26
N LYS A 261 17.57 19.76 15.20
CA LYS A 261 17.84 19.75 16.64
C LYS A 261 18.45 18.44 17.14
N ILE A 262 18.49 17.39 16.32
CA ILE A 262 19.08 16.11 16.71
C ILE A 262 20.60 16.28 16.81
N ALA A 263 21.17 15.90 17.96
CA ALA A 263 22.62 15.98 18.17
C ALA A 263 23.37 15.15 17.13
N LYS A 264 24.49 15.68 16.61
CA LYS A 264 25.25 15.03 15.53
C LYS A 264 25.71 13.61 15.88
N CYS A 265 26.06 13.34 17.15
CA CYS A 265 26.45 12.01 17.62
C CYS A 265 25.30 10.99 17.66
N ASP A 266 24.06 11.48 17.69
CA ASP A 266 22.85 10.68 17.77
C ASP A 266 22.09 10.63 16.43
N ASN A 267 22.54 11.36 15.41
CA ASN A 267 21.87 11.46 14.12
C ASN A 267 22.40 10.44 13.09
N PHE A 268 21.60 9.41 12.86
CA PHE A 268 21.81 8.32 11.90
C PHE A 268 20.75 8.31 10.79
N LEU A 269 20.07 9.42 10.51
CA LEU A 269 19.03 9.52 9.48
C LEU A 269 19.55 9.22 8.06
N ASP A 270 20.86 9.40 7.84
CA ASP A 270 21.59 9.18 6.59
C ASP A 270 22.35 7.84 6.55
N ALA A 271 22.19 6.94 7.54
CA ALA A 271 22.87 5.64 7.61
C ALA A 271 22.57 4.70 6.43
N ARG A 272 21.52 5.00 5.65
CA ARG A 272 21.25 4.36 4.35
C ARG A 272 22.39 4.60 3.36
N PHE A 273 22.95 5.81 3.35
CA PHE A 273 23.99 6.26 2.42
C PHE A 273 25.40 6.21 3.03
N ASP A 274 25.49 6.26 4.37
CA ASP A 274 26.77 6.20 5.09
C ASP A 274 27.02 4.82 5.72
N LEU A 275 27.85 4.01 5.05
CA LEU A 275 28.27 2.69 5.52
C LEU A 275 29.00 2.74 6.87
N LYS A 276 29.71 3.83 7.19
CA LYS A 276 30.39 3.97 8.49
C LYS A 276 29.36 4.16 9.60
N LYS A 277 28.37 5.02 9.40
CA LYS A 277 27.25 5.18 10.36
C LYS A 277 26.48 3.88 10.56
N ARG A 278 26.23 3.13 9.48
CA ARG A 278 25.65 1.79 9.56
C ARG A 278 26.50 0.84 10.42
N ALA A 279 27.80 0.77 10.15
CA ALA A 279 28.70 -0.09 10.92
C ALA A 279 28.78 0.32 12.40
N ILE A 280 28.80 1.62 12.71
CA ILE A 280 28.76 2.15 14.08
C ILE A 280 27.45 1.75 14.77
N PHE A 281 26.32 1.86 14.09
CA PHE A 281 25.02 1.44 14.62
C PHE A 281 25.02 -0.05 14.95
N GLN A 282 25.35 -0.90 13.97
CA GLN A 282 25.37 -2.35 14.14
C GLN A 282 26.33 -2.76 15.26
N LYS A 283 27.53 -2.17 15.30
CA LYS A 283 28.49 -2.38 16.38
C LYS A 283 27.93 -2.00 17.74
N THR A 284 27.24 -0.86 17.86
CA THR A 284 26.60 -0.45 19.12
C THR A 284 25.63 -1.51 19.63
N VAL A 285 24.85 -2.12 18.74
CA VAL A 285 23.92 -3.19 19.12
C VAL A 285 24.68 -4.44 19.55
N ILE A 286 25.66 -4.90 18.75
CA ILE A 286 26.49 -6.08 19.09
C ILE A 286 27.19 -5.91 20.43
N ASP A 287 27.86 -4.77 20.65
CA ASP A 287 28.57 -4.48 21.90
C ASP A 287 27.60 -4.44 23.09
N THR A 288 26.37 -3.95 22.88
CA THR A 288 25.33 -3.93 23.91
C THR A 288 24.88 -5.34 24.29
N VAL A 289 24.62 -6.22 23.31
CA VAL A 289 24.31 -7.64 23.54
C VAL A 289 25.45 -8.32 24.27
N ALA A 290 26.68 -8.20 23.78
CA ALA A 290 27.86 -8.84 24.36
C ALA A 290 28.11 -8.39 25.82
N SER A 291 27.84 -7.12 26.13
CA SER A 291 27.94 -6.57 27.48
C SER A 291 26.79 -6.93 28.43
N GLY A 292 25.77 -7.66 27.95
CA GLY A 292 24.61 -8.04 28.76
C GLY A 292 23.69 -6.85 29.13
N ARG A 293 23.80 -5.72 28.43
CA ARG A 293 22.97 -4.54 28.69
C ARG A 293 21.70 -4.56 27.83
N SER A 294 20.63 -3.97 28.34
CA SER A 294 19.40 -3.81 27.59
C SER A 294 19.49 -2.71 26.52
N LEU A 295 18.68 -2.86 25.47
CA LEU A 295 18.51 -1.85 24.43
C LEU A 295 17.14 -2.00 23.77
N SER A 296 16.43 -0.89 23.58
CA SER A 296 15.15 -0.81 22.89
C SER A 296 15.28 -0.03 21.59
N TYR A 297 15.04 -0.71 20.46
CA TYR A 297 15.00 -0.11 19.13
C TYR A 297 13.60 -0.21 18.53
N ILE A 298 12.94 0.95 18.38
CA ILE A 298 11.56 1.09 17.89
C ILE A 298 11.53 1.92 16.61
N ARG A 299 10.81 1.49 15.58
CA ARG A 299 10.57 2.29 14.36
C ARG A 299 9.14 2.79 14.28
N LEU A 300 8.95 4.02 13.85
CA LEU A 300 7.66 4.69 13.71
C LEU A 300 7.40 4.93 12.23
N GLY A 301 6.50 4.17 11.62
CA GLY A 301 6.03 4.36 10.25
C GLY A 301 4.71 5.12 10.20
N ASP A 302 4.05 5.13 9.04
CA ASP A 302 2.75 5.82 8.89
C ASP A 302 1.61 5.18 9.69
N GLY A 303 1.76 3.89 10.04
CA GLY A 303 0.79 3.18 10.88
C GLY A 303 0.75 3.71 12.30
N GLU A 304 1.91 4.05 12.86
CA GLU A 304 2.10 4.51 14.23
C GLU A 304 1.42 5.86 14.53
N CYS A 305 0.90 6.57 13.53
CA CYS A 305 0.00 7.71 13.74
C CYS A 305 -1.23 7.32 14.57
N TYR A 306 -1.59 6.02 14.62
CA TYR A 306 -2.64 5.50 15.49
C TYR A 306 -2.39 5.90 16.94
N GLY A 307 -1.15 5.81 17.44
CA GLY A 307 -0.79 6.23 18.79
C GLY A 307 -0.79 7.75 19.01
N PHE A 308 -0.68 8.53 17.94
CA PHE A 308 -0.46 9.98 17.95
C PHE A 308 -1.61 10.83 17.40
N SER A 309 -2.77 10.24 17.12
CA SER A 309 -3.91 10.93 16.50
C SER A 309 -4.15 12.33 17.08
N ASP A 310 -4.15 13.34 16.22
CA ASP A 310 -4.10 14.76 16.59
C ASP A 310 -5.36 15.55 16.18
N ASN A 311 -6.35 14.89 15.57
CA ASN A 311 -7.55 15.48 14.97
C ASN A 311 -7.29 16.52 13.86
N ILE A 312 -6.04 16.67 13.41
CA ILE A 312 -5.63 17.58 12.33
C ILE A 312 -5.23 16.75 11.11
N ASN A 313 -4.28 15.85 11.31
CA ASN A 313 -3.77 14.94 10.29
C ASN A 313 -4.50 13.59 10.33
N VAL A 314 -4.87 13.16 11.54
CA VAL A 314 -5.56 11.88 11.79
C VAL A 314 -6.67 12.08 12.82
N ASP A 315 -7.90 11.86 12.39
CA ASP A 315 -9.09 11.93 13.22
C ASP A 315 -9.52 10.56 13.76
N GLU A 316 -10.61 10.51 14.51
CA GLU A 316 -11.17 9.29 15.07
C GLU A 316 -11.53 8.25 13.98
N GLN A 317 -12.02 8.69 12.81
CA GLN A 317 -12.33 7.78 11.71
C GLN A 317 -11.06 7.14 11.14
N GLY A 318 -9.96 7.90 11.08
CA GLY A 318 -8.64 7.39 10.75
C GLY A 318 -8.15 6.32 11.71
N VAL A 319 -8.33 6.56 13.01
CA VAL A 319 -8.01 5.60 14.08
C VAL A 319 -8.82 4.32 13.88
N ILE A 320 -10.15 4.41 13.79
CA ILE A 320 -11.05 3.27 13.60
C ILE A 320 -10.71 2.49 12.31
N ARG A 321 -10.36 3.19 11.23
CA ARG A 321 -9.95 2.57 9.97
C ARG A 321 -8.70 1.70 10.15
N GLN A 322 -7.71 2.17 10.92
CA GLN A 322 -6.50 1.39 11.19
C GLN A 322 -6.82 0.14 12.02
N GLU A 323 -7.70 0.23 13.02
CA GLU A 323 -8.14 -0.94 13.81
C GLU A 323 -8.83 -1.98 12.93
N LYS A 324 -9.78 -1.55 12.09
CA LYS A 324 -10.45 -2.44 11.14
C LYS A 324 -9.49 -3.04 10.13
N HIS A 325 -8.48 -2.29 9.70
CA HIS A 325 -7.44 -2.76 8.78
C HIS A 325 -6.55 -3.82 9.44
N TRP A 326 -6.10 -3.57 10.67
CA TRP A 326 -5.16 -4.43 11.37
C TRP A 326 -5.79 -5.66 12.01
N TRP A 327 -6.93 -5.46 12.67
CA TRP A 327 -7.54 -6.43 13.56
C TRP A 327 -8.93 -6.86 13.08
N GLY A 328 -9.44 -6.25 12.01
CA GLY A 328 -10.73 -6.62 11.42
C GLY A 328 -11.92 -5.97 12.09
N GLU A 329 -11.74 -5.31 13.23
CA GLU A 329 -12.80 -4.67 14.01
C GLU A 329 -12.33 -3.39 14.69
N GLN A 330 -13.30 -2.61 15.16
CA GLN A 330 -13.07 -1.44 15.98
C GLN A 330 -12.95 -1.87 17.43
N LEU A 331 -11.95 -1.36 18.15
CA LEU A 331 -11.77 -1.66 19.56
C LEU A 331 -12.74 -0.87 20.43
N ASP A 332 -13.02 -1.39 21.63
CA ASP A 332 -13.62 -0.59 22.67
C ASP A 332 -12.69 0.57 23.07
N HIS A 333 -13.28 1.66 23.56
CA HIS A 333 -12.53 2.86 23.89
C HIS A 333 -11.48 2.61 24.98
N SER A 334 -11.80 1.80 26.01
CA SER A 334 -10.87 1.51 27.10
C SER A 334 -9.63 0.76 26.64
N LEU A 335 -9.79 -0.30 25.84
CA LEU A 335 -8.68 -1.09 25.30
C LEU A 335 -7.83 -0.27 24.33
N ARG A 336 -8.47 0.53 23.46
CA ARG A 336 -7.79 1.49 22.60
C ARG A 336 -6.88 2.41 23.41
N GLN A 337 -7.39 3.07 24.45
CA GLN A 337 -6.60 3.99 25.25
C GLN A 337 -5.47 3.27 26.00
N LYS A 338 -5.73 2.08 26.55
CA LYS A 338 -4.71 1.25 27.19
C LYS A 338 -3.54 0.96 26.24
N ILE A 339 -3.84 0.49 25.03
CA ILE A 339 -2.85 0.18 23.99
C ILE A 339 -2.08 1.43 23.58
N LYS A 340 -2.75 2.57 23.36
CA LYS A 340 -2.11 3.84 23.04
C LYS A 340 -1.15 4.30 24.14
N LEU A 341 -1.58 4.25 25.40
CA LEU A 341 -0.76 4.66 26.54
C LEU A 341 0.49 3.77 26.67
N GLN A 342 0.35 2.46 26.51
CA GLN A 342 1.50 1.54 26.51
C GLN A 342 2.45 1.80 25.34
N PHE A 343 1.91 2.09 24.14
CA PHE A 343 2.71 2.46 22.98
C PHE A 343 3.52 3.76 23.24
N ILE A 344 2.90 4.81 23.80
CA ILE A 344 3.61 6.05 24.13
C ILE A 344 4.72 5.78 25.15
N LYS A 345 4.45 5.01 26.21
CA LYS A 345 5.47 4.59 27.19
C LYS A 345 6.62 3.83 26.54
N SER A 346 6.33 3.01 25.53
CA SER A 346 7.35 2.26 24.80
C SER A 346 8.29 3.19 24.02
N ILE A 347 7.77 4.29 23.47
CA ILE A 347 8.57 5.30 22.78
C ILE A 347 9.41 6.11 23.78
N GLU A 348 8.83 6.49 24.91
CA GLU A 348 9.52 7.21 25.97
C GLU A 348 10.75 6.45 26.48
N SER A 349 10.63 5.13 26.64
CA SER A 349 11.69 4.24 27.11
C SER A 349 12.66 3.76 26.02
N ALA A 350 12.41 4.08 24.74
CA ALA A 350 13.29 3.63 23.65
C ALA A 350 14.70 4.25 23.74
N ASP A 351 15.73 3.49 23.40
CA ASP A 351 17.10 4.01 23.25
C ASP A 351 17.35 4.54 21.83
N ILE A 352 16.67 3.91 20.87
CA ILE A 352 16.80 4.18 19.45
C ILE A 352 15.41 4.30 18.84
N ILE A 353 15.16 5.41 18.13
CA ILE A 353 13.89 5.64 17.43
C ILE A 353 14.15 5.78 15.92
N GLY A 354 13.49 4.95 15.13
CA GLY A 354 13.34 5.15 13.69
C GLY A 354 12.17 6.09 13.40
N VAL A 355 12.38 7.16 12.66
CA VAL A 355 11.33 8.13 12.29
C VAL A 355 11.21 8.29 10.78
N PRO A 356 10.02 8.62 10.24
CA PRO A 356 9.89 8.89 8.82
C PRO A 356 10.73 10.10 8.45
N THR A 357 11.37 10.09 7.28
CA THR A 357 12.17 11.23 6.81
C THR A 357 11.64 11.78 5.49
N VAL A 358 12.31 12.80 4.95
CA VAL A 358 12.05 13.29 3.60
C VAL A 358 12.08 12.18 2.54
N LEU A 359 12.88 11.13 2.75
CA LEU A 359 12.97 9.99 1.83
C LEU A 359 11.63 9.25 1.73
N ARG A 360 10.91 9.13 2.85
CA ARG A 360 9.56 8.56 2.88
C ARG A 360 8.57 9.43 2.13
N LEU A 361 8.66 10.76 2.30
CA LEU A 361 7.84 11.71 1.55
C LEU A 361 8.12 11.64 0.05
N ILE A 362 9.39 11.61 -0.38
CA ILE A 362 9.78 11.45 -1.79
C ILE A 362 9.15 10.17 -2.35
N LYS A 363 9.27 9.04 -1.65
CA LYS A 363 8.75 7.75 -2.09
C LYS A 363 7.23 7.75 -2.27
N ASP A 364 6.51 8.29 -1.30
CA ASP A 364 5.04 8.19 -1.19
C ASP A 364 4.29 9.40 -1.76
N PHE A 365 5.00 10.47 -2.12
CA PHE A 365 4.42 11.66 -2.74
C PHE A 365 3.64 11.32 -4.01
N ASN A 366 2.39 11.73 -4.10
CA ASN A 366 1.58 11.49 -5.29
C ASN A 366 1.85 12.57 -6.35
N ILE A 367 2.52 12.18 -7.43
CA ILE A 367 2.87 13.08 -8.56
C ILE A 367 1.61 13.70 -9.20
N SER A 368 0.47 12.99 -9.15
CA SER A 368 -0.79 13.37 -9.78
C SER A 368 -1.72 14.21 -8.89
N LYS A 369 -1.55 14.20 -7.56
CA LYS A 369 -2.39 14.95 -6.61
C LYS A 369 -1.55 16.05 -5.95
N ARG A 370 -1.59 17.25 -6.54
CA ARG A 370 -0.62 18.32 -6.29
C ARG A 370 -0.91 19.17 -5.05
N ASP A 371 -2.17 19.36 -4.68
CA ASP A 371 -2.53 20.56 -3.89
C ASP A 371 -3.16 20.35 -2.51
N GLU A 372 -3.50 19.11 -2.10
CA GLU A 372 -3.97 18.88 -0.73
C GLU A 372 -3.96 17.41 -0.33
N TYR A 373 -3.61 17.18 0.94
CA TYR A 373 -3.67 15.86 1.56
C TYR A 373 -4.85 15.83 2.51
N PRO A 374 -5.89 15.03 2.23
CA PRO A 374 -7.02 14.94 3.14
C PRO A 374 -6.55 14.36 4.49
N VAL A 375 -7.30 14.68 5.54
CA VAL A 375 -7.18 13.98 6.83
C VAL A 375 -7.17 12.47 6.57
N ASN A 376 -6.32 11.74 7.28
CA ASN A 376 -6.12 10.29 7.14
C ASN A 376 -5.43 9.81 5.85
N SER A 377 -4.95 10.70 4.97
CA SER A 377 -4.12 10.30 3.82
C SER A 377 -2.77 9.72 4.28
N LEU A 378 -2.06 8.99 3.41
CA LEU A 378 -0.73 8.45 3.73
C LEU A 378 0.27 9.55 4.13
N ILE A 379 0.30 10.67 3.39
CA ILE A 379 1.19 11.79 3.70
C ILE A 379 0.78 12.48 5.01
N SER A 380 -0.52 12.64 5.27
CA SER A 380 -1.00 13.23 6.53
C SER A 380 -0.60 12.36 7.73
N ARG A 381 -0.76 11.03 7.63
CA ARG A 381 -0.31 10.09 8.67
C ARG A 381 1.20 10.16 8.90
N ILE A 382 2.01 10.27 7.84
CA ILE A 382 3.46 10.46 7.96
C ILE A 382 3.78 11.75 8.71
N PHE A 383 3.14 12.88 8.36
CA PHE A 383 3.36 14.15 9.07
C PHE A 383 2.92 14.10 10.53
N CYS A 384 1.81 13.43 10.84
CA CYS A 384 1.37 13.19 12.21
C CYS A 384 2.49 12.55 13.05
N VAL A 385 3.11 11.49 12.52
CA VAL A 385 4.20 10.77 13.19
C VAL A 385 5.46 11.61 13.27
N MET A 386 5.86 12.29 12.19
CA MET A 386 7.05 13.15 12.19
C MET A 386 6.96 14.25 13.26
N LYS A 387 5.79 14.91 13.39
CA LYS A 387 5.54 15.94 14.40
C LYS A 387 5.53 15.37 15.81
N ALA A 388 4.73 14.34 16.05
CA ALA A 388 4.54 13.78 17.38
C ALA A 388 5.83 13.12 17.91
N SER A 389 6.55 12.39 17.06
CA SER A 389 7.82 11.75 17.43
C SER A 389 8.90 12.75 17.83
N SER A 390 8.86 13.99 17.32
CA SER A 390 9.84 15.04 17.64
C SER A 390 9.97 15.33 19.14
N LEU A 391 8.89 15.10 19.90
CA LEU A 391 8.84 15.30 21.35
C LEU A 391 9.73 14.30 22.11
N TYR A 392 10.10 13.19 21.46
CA TYR A 392 10.79 12.05 22.06
C TYR A 392 12.22 11.86 21.54
N LEU A 393 12.71 12.70 20.62
CA LEU A 393 14.02 12.48 19.97
C LEU A 393 15.21 12.86 20.86
N ASN A 394 15.00 13.65 21.90
CA ASN A 394 16.09 14.13 22.75
C ASN A 394 16.75 12.96 23.50
N LYS A 395 18.09 12.92 23.50
CA LYS A 395 18.93 11.88 24.15
C LYS A 395 18.71 10.45 23.63
N LYS A 396 18.26 10.29 22.38
CA LYS A 396 18.09 8.99 21.72
C LYS A 396 18.83 8.98 20.41
N LYS A 397 19.28 7.80 19.97
CA LYS A 397 19.81 7.65 18.60
C LYS A 397 18.66 7.62 17.62
N ILE A 398 18.74 8.43 16.56
CA ILE A 398 17.65 8.60 15.61
C ILE A 398 18.05 8.05 14.25
N VAL A 399 17.25 7.14 13.71
CA VAL A 399 17.41 6.52 12.38
C VAL A 399 16.17 6.74 11.52
N GLU A 400 16.22 6.36 10.24
CA GLU A 400 15.06 6.35 9.34
C GLU A 400 14.03 5.27 9.75
N ASP A 401 12.73 5.47 9.53
CA ASP A 401 11.66 4.48 9.77
C ASP A 401 11.88 3.19 8.98
N GLN A 402 12.44 3.28 7.76
CA GLN A 402 12.77 2.11 6.94
C GLN A 402 14.19 1.58 7.16
N SER A 403 14.84 1.95 8.26
CA SER A 403 16.21 1.51 8.56
C SER A 403 16.35 0.00 8.72
N ASN A 404 15.27 -0.71 9.05
CA ASN A 404 15.27 -2.16 9.05
C ASN A 404 15.63 -2.78 7.68
N LEU A 405 15.42 -2.08 6.57
CA LEU A 405 15.72 -2.59 5.22
C LEU A 405 17.21 -2.62 4.90
N PHE A 406 18.04 -1.89 5.64
CA PHE A 406 19.48 -1.78 5.36
C PHE A 406 20.37 -2.02 6.58
N LEU A 407 19.81 -2.07 7.80
CA LEU A 407 20.54 -2.40 9.02
C LEU A 407 20.60 -3.90 9.30
N PHE A 408 19.62 -4.69 8.84
CA PHE A 408 19.49 -6.13 9.12
C PHE A 408 19.85 -6.96 7.90
N ASP A 409 21.09 -6.80 7.44
CA ASP A 409 21.69 -7.71 6.47
C ASP A 409 22.01 -9.08 7.14
N PRO A 410 22.20 -10.16 6.34
CA PRO A 410 22.50 -11.49 6.87
C PRO A 410 23.72 -11.51 7.81
N GLU A 411 24.78 -10.77 7.50
CA GLU A 411 26.00 -10.71 8.32
C GLU A 411 25.71 -10.13 9.72
N PHE A 412 24.88 -9.11 9.82
CA PHE A 412 24.46 -8.56 11.10
C PHE A 412 23.60 -9.55 11.90
N ILE A 413 22.70 -10.29 11.25
CA ILE A 413 21.93 -11.35 11.90
C ILE A 413 22.86 -12.44 12.44
N ASP A 414 23.80 -12.94 11.64
CA ASP A 414 24.76 -13.97 12.06
C ASP A 414 25.57 -13.52 13.28
N ARG A 415 26.03 -12.27 13.29
CA ARG A 415 26.74 -11.69 14.44
C ARG A 415 25.86 -11.62 15.67
N LEU A 416 24.57 -11.26 15.55
CA LEU A 416 23.63 -11.26 16.68
C LEU A 416 23.49 -12.65 17.30
N PHE A 417 23.31 -13.70 16.48
CA PHE A 417 23.26 -15.08 16.96
C PHE A 417 24.58 -15.52 17.61
N SER A 418 25.72 -15.07 17.07
CA SER A 418 27.03 -15.41 17.60
C SER A 418 27.26 -14.85 19.01
N VAL A 419 26.87 -13.59 19.27
CA VAL A 419 27.12 -12.94 20.58
C VAL A 419 26.01 -13.12 21.60
N ALA A 420 24.80 -13.50 21.17
CA ALA A 420 23.68 -13.74 22.07
C ALA A 420 23.71 -15.17 22.64
N ASP A 421 23.29 -15.31 23.89
CA ASP A 421 23.06 -16.62 24.50
C ASP A 421 21.75 -17.24 23.97
N LYS A 422 20.78 -16.38 23.61
CA LYS A 422 19.48 -16.77 23.06
C LYS A 422 18.94 -15.69 22.12
N VAL A 423 18.29 -16.12 21.04
CA VAL A 423 17.58 -15.23 20.12
C VAL A 423 16.10 -15.59 20.09
N CYS A 424 15.25 -14.67 20.53
CA CYS A 424 13.81 -14.80 20.53
C CYS A 424 13.20 -14.06 19.34
N VAL A 425 12.47 -14.75 18.47
CA VAL A 425 11.77 -14.13 17.34
C VAL A 425 10.28 -14.04 17.64
N VAL A 426 9.75 -12.82 17.70
CA VAL A 426 8.32 -12.55 17.94
C VAL A 426 7.67 -12.11 16.64
N SER A 427 6.87 -12.96 16.00
CA SER A 427 6.28 -12.63 14.70
C SER A 427 5.01 -13.40 14.37
N GLY A 428 4.26 -12.90 13.38
CA GLY A 428 3.14 -13.63 12.78
C GLY A 428 3.56 -14.63 11.70
N ILE A 429 4.84 -14.99 11.59
CA ILE A 429 5.34 -16.01 10.66
C ILE A 429 5.37 -17.36 11.38
N LYS A 430 5.07 -18.45 10.67
CA LYS A 430 5.18 -19.81 11.21
C LYS A 430 6.60 -20.10 11.72
N SER A 431 6.73 -20.65 12.93
CA SER A 431 8.02 -20.97 13.56
C SER A 431 8.89 -21.86 12.69
N LYS A 432 8.29 -22.84 12.01
CA LYS A 432 9.02 -23.74 11.08
C LYS A 432 9.81 -22.99 10.00
N LEU A 433 9.28 -21.87 9.50
CA LEU A 433 9.97 -21.07 8.48
C LEU A 433 11.12 -20.25 9.11
N ILE A 434 10.92 -19.76 10.33
CA ILE A 434 11.94 -19.04 11.09
C ILE A 434 13.08 -20.00 11.50
N GLU A 435 12.75 -21.20 11.95
CA GLU A 435 13.69 -22.28 12.31
C GLU A 435 14.56 -22.68 11.12
N ALA A 436 13.99 -22.83 9.92
CA ALA A 436 14.74 -23.10 8.70
C ALA A 436 15.65 -21.92 8.28
N TRP A 437 15.26 -20.70 8.64
CA TRP A 437 16.03 -19.50 8.33
C TRP A 437 17.16 -19.23 9.32
N ALA A 438 16.98 -19.52 10.60
CA ALA A 438 17.93 -19.12 11.65
C ALA A 438 19.35 -19.69 11.43
N PRO A 439 20.41 -18.87 11.61
CA PRO A 439 21.80 -19.33 11.48
C PRO A 439 22.19 -20.38 12.51
N GLU A 440 21.64 -20.28 13.72
CA GLU A 440 21.92 -21.21 14.83
C GLU A 440 20.60 -21.62 15.53
N PRO A 441 19.87 -22.63 15.00
CA PRO A 441 18.55 -23.01 15.51
C PRO A 441 18.53 -23.44 16.98
N SER A 442 19.64 -23.90 17.55
CA SER A 442 19.76 -24.28 18.96
C SER A 442 19.59 -23.09 19.94
N LYS A 443 19.90 -21.87 19.50
CA LYS A 443 19.70 -20.63 20.28
C LYS A 443 18.35 -19.97 20.03
N LEU A 444 17.58 -20.47 19.07
CA LEU A 444 16.34 -19.85 18.64
C LEU A 444 15.18 -20.20 19.57
N GLN A 445 14.39 -19.20 19.92
CA GLN A 445 13.05 -19.37 20.49
C GLN A 445 12.05 -18.58 19.64
N CYS A 446 11.02 -19.27 19.15
CA CYS A 446 9.93 -18.60 18.43
C CYS A 446 8.78 -18.26 19.38
N VAL A 447 8.23 -17.06 19.25
CA VAL A 447 6.98 -16.62 19.87
C VAL A 447 6.04 -16.22 18.74
N GLU A 448 5.20 -17.17 18.30
CA GLU A 448 4.19 -16.90 17.28
C GLU A 448 3.05 -16.06 17.83
N ILE A 449 2.73 -14.97 17.13
CA ILE A 449 1.61 -14.10 17.45
C ILE A 449 0.54 -14.14 16.34
N PRO A 450 -0.73 -13.85 16.64
CA PRO A 450 -1.77 -13.79 15.63
C PRO A 450 -1.41 -12.86 14.46
N THR A 451 -1.49 -13.40 13.25
CA THR A 451 -1.15 -12.69 12.04
C THR A 451 -2.19 -11.62 11.72
N HIS A 452 -1.72 -10.50 11.17
CA HIS A 452 -2.56 -9.45 10.60
C HIS A 452 -3.59 -10.04 9.61
N ARG A 453 -4.81 -9.49 9.55
CA ARG A 453 -5.92 -10.03 8.73
C ARG A 453 -5.53 -10.36 7.28
N LEU A 454 -4.71 -9.51 6.65
CA LEU A 454 -4.22 -9.67 5.27
C LEU A 454 -3.18 -10.78 5.05
N LEU A 455 -2.61 -11.36 6.11
CA LEU A 455 -1.62 -12.44 6.06
C LEU A 455 -2.18 -13.75 6.64
N ARG A 456 -3.49 -13.81 6.93
CA ARG A 456 -4.17 -15.02 7.43
C ARG A 456 -4.39 -16.07 6.33
N ASP A 457 -4.47 -15.64 5.08
CA ASP A 457 -4.42 -16.53 3.93
C ASP A 457 -2.98 -16.61 3.42
N GLU A 458 -2.55 -17.83 3.08
CA GLU A 458 -1.28 -18.21 2.44
C GLU A 458 -0.10 -18.67 3.33
N SER A 459 0.79 -19.43 2.69
CA SER A 459 1.77 -20.39 3.24
C SER A 459 2.68 -19.94 4.40
N VAL A 460 2.78 -18.63 4.65
CA VAL A 460 3.74 -17.99 5.57
C VAL A 460 3.15 -17.64 6.95
N GLY A 461 1.86 -17.27 7.01
CA GLY A 461 1.23 -16.72 8.23
C GLY A 461 0.99 -17.75 9.34
N SER A 462 1.14 -17.34 10.60
CA SER A 462 0.81 -18.17 11.78
C SER A 462 -0.68 -18.49 11.84
N GLN A 463 -0.99 -19.67 12.38
CA GLN A 463 -2.36 -20.16 12.62
C GLN A 463 -2.85 -19.89 14.05
N THR A 464 -2.15 -19.06 14.81
CA THR A 464 -2.50 -18.79 16.21
C THR A 464 -3.86 -18.08 16.30
N GLN A 465 -4.73 -18.60 17.18
CA GLN A 465 -6.09 -18.09 17.35
C GLN A 465 -6.13 -16.75 18.10
N GLY A 466 -7.18 -15.97 17.85
CA GLY A 466 -7.45 -14.68 18.49
C GLY A 466 -7.04 -13.46 17.66
N LEU A 467 -7.35 -12.28 18.19
CA LEU A 467 -6.97 -10.98 17.63
C LEU A 467 -5.98 -10.31 18.58
N LEU A 468 -4.83 -9.90 18.06
CA LEU A 468 -3.68 -9.47 18.86
C LEU A 468 -4.03 -8.46 19.99
N PRO A 469 -4.87 -7.42 19.79
CA PRO A 469 -5.26 -6.49 20.86
C PRO A 469 -5.90 -7.11 22.09
N TYR A 470 -6.55 -8.28 21.95
CA TYR A 470 -7.24 -8.94 23.05
C TYR A 470 -6.38 -10.00 23.74
N VAL A 471 -5.28 -10.42 23.09
CA VAL A 471 -4.42 -11.51 23.58
C VAL A 471 -2.97 -11.09 23.77
N TYR A 472 -2.57 -9.86 23.45
CA TYR A 472 -1.17 -9.42 23.51
C TYR A 472 -0.56 -9.57 24.91
N GLU A 473 -1.36 -9.44 25.97
CA GLU A 473 -0.88 -9.59 27.36
C GLU A 473 -0.34 -11.00 27.65
N LYS A 474 -0.93 -12.04 27.06
CA LYS A 474 -0.41 -13.41 27.14
C LYS A 474 1.01 -13.48 26.55
N TYR A 475 1.24 -12.79 25.44
CA TYR A 475 2.56 -12.79 24.80
C TYR A 475 3.55 -11.90 25.55
N MET A 476 3.11 -10.84 26.23
CA MET A 476 3.98 -10.08 27.14
C MET A 476 4.55 -10.98 28.23
N GLU A 477 3.74 -11.85 28.83
CA GLU A 477 4.23 -12.77 29.86
C GLU A 477 5.27 -13.77 29.32
N SER A 478 5.02 -14.29 28.10
CA SER A 478 6.01 -15.11 27.40
C SER A 478 7.30 -14.33 27.12
N ILE A 479 7.21 -13.07 26.71
CA ILE A 479 8.37 -12.20 26.47
C ILE A 479 9.17 -11.99 27.75
N ARG A 480 8.52 -11.67 28.88
CA ARG A 480 9.17 -11.51 30.19
C ARG A 480 9.96 -12.75 30.59
N THR A 481 9.35 -13.92 30.44
CA THR A 481 9.95 -15.20 30.83
C THR A 481 11.23 -15.50 30.06
N HIS A 482 11.35 -15.01 28.82
CA HIS A 482 12.51 -15.26 27.97
C HIS A 482 13.51 -14.10 27.95
N ALA A 483 13.17 -12.94 28.50
CA ALA A 483 14.03 -11.77 28.53
C ALA A 483 15.08 -11.88 29.64
N GLY A 484 16.26 -11.34 29.36
CA GLY A 484 17.41 -11.35 30.27
C GLY A 484 18.65 -10.81 29.58
N GLU A 485 19.75 -10.76 30.32
CA GLU A 485 21.06 -10.37 29.80
C GLU A 485 21.45 -11.27 28.62
N LYS A 486 22.10 -10.69 27.60
CA LYS A 486 22.57 -11.38 26.39
C LYS A 486 21.49 -12.09 25.57
N VAL A 487 20.20 -11.83 25.85
CA VAL A 487 19.09 -12.28 25.02
C VAL A 487 18.75 -11.20 23.99
N VAL A 488 18.57 -11.60 22.74
CA VAL A 488 18.12 -10.72 21.65
C VAL A 488 16.69 -11.06 21.26
N PHE A 489 15.82 -10.04 21.22
CA PHE A 489 14.48 -10.14 20.64
C PHE A 489 14.45 -9.50 19.25
N LEU A 490 14.09 -10.28 18.23
CA LEU A 490 13.78 -9.80 16.89
C LEU A 490 12.27 -9.73 16.73
N VAL A 491 11.70 -8.53 16.69
CA VAL A 491 10.25 -8.32 16.76
C VAL A 491 9.70 -7.84 15.41
N SER A 492 8.72 -8.59 14.89
CA SER A 492 7.91 -8.23 13.73
C SER A 492 6.42 -8.36 14.09
N GLY A 493 5.93 -7.43 14.92
CA GLY A 493 4.56 -7.43 15.47
C GLY A 493 3.73 -6.18 15.15
N GLY A 494 4.12 -5.38 14.16
CA GLY A 494 3.43 -4.14 13.81
C GLY A 494 3.34 -3.16 14.98
N PHE A 495 2.17 -2.53 15.16
CA PHE A 495 1.94 -1.53 16.21
C PHE A 495 2.14 -2.10 17.63
N ILE A 496 1.54 -3.26 17.93
CA ILE A 496 1.68 -3.92 19.25
C ILE A 496 3.12 -4.38 19.49
N GLY A 497 3.87 -4.69 18.42
CA GLY A 497 5.28 -5.04 18.52
C GLY A 497 6.13 -4.03 19.28
N LYS A 498 5.77 -2.74 19.31
CA LYS A 498 6.55 -1.74 20.07
C LYS A 498 6.43 -1.95 21.58
N ILE A 499 5.24 -2.37 22.03
CA ILE A 499 4.97 -2.71 23.42
C ILE A 499 5.80 -3.95 23.80
N PHE A 500 5.87 -4.95 22.93
CA PHE A 500 6.72 -6.13 23.12
C PHE A 500 8.21 -5.79 23.21
N ILE A 501 8.69 -4.85 22.40
CA ILE A 501 10.09 -4.40 22.44
C ILE A 501 10.40 -3.74 23.78
N ALA A 502 9.56 -2.81 24.23
CA ALA A 502 9.74 -2.15 25.52
C ALA A 502 9.68 -3.13 26.70
N GLU A 503 8.78 -4.12 26.63
CA GLU A 503 8.66 -5.18 27.64
C GLU A 503 9.91 -6.05 27.72
N ALA A 504 10.46 -6.48 26.58
CA ALA A 504 11.70 -7.26 26.54
C ALA A 504 12.89 -6.45 27.07
N ALA A 505 13.04 -5.20 26.65
CA ALA A 505 14.15 -4.34 27.05
C ALA A 505 14.10 -3.97 28.54
N SER A 506 12.92 -3.78 29.13
CA SER A 506 12.77 -3.53 30.56
C SER A 506 13.18 -4.72 31.43
N HIS A 507 13.30 -5.91 30.85
CA HIS A 507 13.75 -7.15 31.48
C HIS A 507 15.19 -7.54 31.07
N GLY A 508 16.01 -6.57 30.66
CA GLY A 508 17.45 -6.77 30.45
C GLY A 508 17.86 -7.19 29.04
N ALA A 509 16.90 -7.46 28.14
CA ALA A 509 17.20 -7.92 26.79
C ALA A 509 17.51 -6.77 25.81
N VAL A 510 18.11 -7.13 24.68
CA VAL A 510 18.21 -6.26 23.50
C VAL A 510 17.04 -6.57 22.58
N ALA A 511 16.13 -5.62 22.37
CA ALA A 511 14.92 -5.81 21.59
C ALA A 511 14.89 -4.89 20.35
N LEU A 512 14.74 -5.50 19.18
CA LEU A 512 14.96 -4.87 17.88
C LEU A 512 13.72 -5.01 16.99
N ASP A 513 13.20 -3.89 16.50
CA ASP A 513 12.14 -3.85 15.50
C ASP A 513 12.66 -4.17 14.08
N ILE A 514 12.64 -5.45 13.71
CA ILE A 514 13.06 -5.91 12.37
C ILE A 514 11.93 -5.78 11.33
N GLY A 515 10.67 -5.75 11.79
CA GLY A 515 9.48 -5.59 10.94
C GLY A 515 9.47 -6.46 9.69
N GLN A 516 9.07 -5.87 8.56
CA GLN A 516 8.89 -6.59 7.30
C GLN A 516 10.15 -7.22 6.70
N THR A 517 11.35 -6.80 7.14
CA THR A 517 12.62 -7.40 6.67
C THR A 517 12.68 -8.88 7.02
N LEU A 518 12.07 -9.31 8.13
CA LEU A 518 12.03 -10.71 8.52
C LEU A 518 11.36 -11.58 7.45
N VAL A 519 10.28 -11.11 6.82
CA VAL A 519 9.61 -11.84 5.74
C VAL A 519 10.56 -12.04 4.56
N SER A 520 11.26 -10.99 4.14
CA SER A 520 12.22 -11.06 3.03
C SER A 520 13.41 -11.98 3.33
N LEU A 521 13.90 -11.99 4.57
CA LEU A 521 14.99 -12.88 5.00
C LEU A 521 14.56 -14.35 5.04
N VAL A 522 13.35 -14.63 5.51
CA VAL A 522 12.80 -15.99 5.59
C VAL A 522 12.41 -16.53 4.21
N ASP A 523 11.80 -15.71 3.35
CA ASP A 523 11.35 -16.14 2.02
C ASP A 523 12.52 -16.19 1.00
N GLY A 524 13.51 -15.32 1.13
CA GLY A 524 14.69 -15.25 0.25
C GLY A 524 15.55 -16.53 0.21
N LYS A 525 15.52 -17.38 1.25
CA LYS A 525 16.19 -18.69 1.25
C LYS A 525 15.54 -19.71 0.30
N ARG A 526 14.31 -19.48 -0.20
CA ARG A 526 13.68 -20.35 -1.21
C ARG A 526 14.21 -20.17 -2.63
N VAL A 527 15.01 -19.14 -2.89
CA VAL A 527 15.56 -18.84 -4.23
C VAL A 527 16.97 -19.45 -4.42
N SER A 528 17.53 -20.09 -3.38
CA SER A 528 18.87 -20.67 -3.39
C SER A 528 18.92 -22.19 -3.19
N GLU A 529 17.82 -22.90 -3.45
CA GLU A 529 17.81 -24.38 -3.59
C GLU A 529 17.43 -24.80 -5.01
#